data_AF-A0A7C4RAW0-F1
#
_entry.id   AF-A0A7C4RAW0-F1
#
_cell.length_a   1.000
_cell.length_b   1.000
_cell.length_c   1.000
_cell.angle_alpha   90.00
_cell.angle_beta   90.00
_cell.angle_gamma   90.00
#
_symmetry.space_group_name_H-M   'P 1'
#
loop_
_entity.id
_entity.type
_entity.pdbx_description
1 polymer ?
#
loop_
_entity_poly.entity_id
_entity_poly.type
_entity_poly.pdbx_seq_one_letter_code
_entity_poly.pdbx_strand_id
1 'polypeptide(L)'
;MGTHSLTLLCILNSSIESIVTKGIDLLIKAYAYLIENMGNKDAVLVIAGPDDGYLNEAKALANSLRVSDPVMFVGPLYDKNKLAAYVDPDPYVLPSRYEIWGLIILEAYACGKPVIASKVGGLKT
;
A
#
# COMPACT_ATOMS: atom_id res chain seq x y z
N MET A 1 -6.03 6.91 26.27
CA MET A 1 -6.58 6.80 24.89
C MET A 1 -5.37 6.66 23.99
N GLY A 2 -5.06 5.45 23.52
CA GLY A 2 -3.88 5.23 22.69
C GLY A 2 -4.02 6.03 21.41
N THR A 3 -2.99 6.77 21.04
CA THR A 3 -2.86 7.36 19.70
C THR A 3 -2.77 6.22 18.71
N HIS A 4 -3.91 5.77 18.18
CA HIS A 4 -3.94 4.86 17.05
C HIS A 4 -3.41 5.63 15.85
N SER A 5 -2.22 5.25 15.40
CA SER A 5 -1.57 5.80 14.21
C SER A 5 -2.18 5.13 12.97
N LEU A 6 -2.66 5.95 12.03
CA LEU A 6 -3.27 5.51 10.78
C LEU A 6 -2.28 4.68 9.95
N THR A 7 -2.49 3.37 9.82
CA THR A 7 -1.62 2.48 9.05
C THR A 7 -2.26 2.12 7.71
N LEU A 8 -1.66 2.57 6.60
CA LEU A 8 -2.06 2.21 5.25
C LEU A 8 -1.25 0.99 4.80
N LEU A 9 -1.93 -0.07 4.38
CA LEU A 9 -1.29 -1.28 3.87
C LEU A 9 -1.51 -1.44 2.37
N CYS A 10 -0.43 -1.69 1.64
CA CYS A 10 -0.47 -2.17 0.26
C CYS A 10 0.31 -3.48 0.17
N ILE A 11 -0.35 -4.56 -0.27
CA ILE A 11 0.28 -5.85 -0.54
C ILE A 11 0.25 -6.10 -2.05
N LEU A 12 1.38 -6.52 -2.59
CA LEU A 12 1.59 -6.87 -3.99
C LEU A 12 1.94 -8.37 -4.08
N ASN A 13 1.24 -9.13 -4.93
CA ASN A 13 1.60 -10.51 -5.27
C ASN A 13 2.38 -10.50 -6.61
N SER A 14 3.58 -11.08 -6.65
CA SER A 14 4.49 -11.24 -7.83
C SER A 14 3.78 -11.86 -9.07
N SER A 15 4.21 -11.75 -10.34
CA SER A 15 5.59 -11.65 -10.90
C SER A 15 5.78 -10.83 -12.20
N ILE A 16 4.84 -9.97 -12.61
CA ILE A 16 4.98 -9.14 -13.84
C ILE A 16 4.38 -7.74 -13.67
N GLU A 17 4.60 -7.08 -12.53
CA GLU A 17 3.86 -5.84 -12.24
C GLU A 17 4.78 -4.71 -11.72
N SER A 18 5.08 -3.78 -12.64
CA SER A 18 5.95 -2.61 -12.43
C SER A 18 5.32 -1.56 -11.48
N ILE A 19 6.15 -0.64 -10.94
CA ILE A 19 5.75 0.59 -10.24
C ILE A 19 4.60 1.32 -10.93
N VAL A 20 4.62 1.34 -12.26
CA VAL A 20 3.65 2.00 -13.11
C VAL A 20 2.32 1.25 -13.08
N THR A 21 2.35 -0.08 -13.16
CA THR A 21 1.16 -0.92 -13.20
C THR A 21 0.43 -0.93 -11.85
N LYS A 22 1.18 -0.95 -10.74
CA LYS A 22 0.61 -1.01 -9.38
C LYS A 22 0.37 0.32 -8.70
N GLY A 23 0.82 1.43 -9.29
CA GLY A 23 0.50 2.75 -8.76
C GLY A 23 1.21 3.09 -7.45
N ILE A 24 2.36 2.49 -7.18
CA ILE A 24 3.10 2.75 -5.92
C ILE A 24 3.55 4.22 -5.87
N ASP A 25 3.90 4.82 -7.01
CA ASP A 25 4.21 6.24 -7.09
C ASP A 25 3.02 7.12 -6.69
N LEU A 26 1.80 6.73 -7.09
CA LEU A 26 0.56 7.42 -6.73
C LEU A 26 0.30 7.28 -5.23
N LEU A 27 0.52 6.08 -4.69
CA LEU A 27 0.36 5.81 -3.26
C LEU A 27 1.28 6.68 -2.41
N ILE A 28 2.56 6.76 -2.78
CA ILE A 28 3.56 7.55 -2.05
C ILE A 28 3.21 9.05 -2.12
N LYS A 29 2.76 9.55 -3.27
CA LYS A 29 2.30 10.95 -3.40
C LYS A 29 1.05 11.23 -2.56
N ALA A 30 0.07 10.32 -2.58
CA ALA A 30 -1.14 10.45 -1.77
C ALA A 30 -0.82 10.41 -0.27
N TYR A 31 0.10 9.56 0.12
CA TYR A 31 0.60 9.47 1.49
C TYR A 31 1.33 10.75 1.94
N ALA A 32 2.19 11.32 1.10
CA ALA A 32 2.81 12.60 1.38
C ALA A 32 1.76 13.72 1.57
N TYR A 33 0.75 13.75 0.71
CA TYR A 33 -0.36 14.70 0.86
C TYR A 33 -1.12 14.51 2.18
N LEU A 34 -1.38 13.27 2.59
CA LEU A 34 -2.07 12.92 3.83
C LEU A 34 -1.31 13.43 5.08
N ILE A 35 0.02 13.30 5.10
CA ILE A 35 0.87 13.78 6.18
C ILE A 35 0.92 15.32 6.20
N GLU A 36 1.20 15.94 5.05
CA GLU A 36 1.50 17.36 4.96
C GLU A 36 0.25 18.25 5.02
N ASN A 37 -0.86 17.81 4.43
CA ASN A 37 -2.04 18.65 4.19
C ASN A 37 -3.25 18.25 5.04
N MET A 38 -3.30 17.00 5.51
CA MET A 38 -4.45 16.49 6.28
C MET A 38 -4.15 16.29 7.77
N GLY A 39 -2.93 16.60 8.22
CA GLY A 39 -2.56 16.57 9.64
C GLY A 39 -2.30 15.18 10.23
N ASN A 40 -2.24 14.12 9.41
CA ASN A 40 -1.99 12.74 9.85
C ASN A 40 -0.50 12.45 9.99
N LYS A 41 0.21 13.21 10.83
CA LYS A 41 1.67 13.17 10.95
C LYS A 41 2.22 11.83 11.43
N ASP A 42 1.41 11.10 12.19
CA ASP A 42 1.80 9.81 12.75
C ASP A 42 1.42 8.64 11.83
N ALA A 43 0.82 8.90 10.66
CA ALA A 43 0.45 7.82 9.74
C ALA A 43 1.69 7.01 9.29
N VAL A 44 1.48 5.74 8.99
CA VAL A 44 2.53 4.82 8.49
C VAL A 44 2.05 4.20 7.18
N LEU A 45 2.94 4.14 6.18
CA LEU A 45 2.67 3.44 4.93
C LEU A 45 3.50 2.16 4.88
N VAL A 46 2.83 1.01 4.80
CA VAL A 46 3.47 -0.30 4.64
C VAL A 46 3.24 -0.80 3.21
N ILE A 47 4.34 -1.07 2.51
CA ILE A 47 4.35 -1.67 1.17
C ILE A 47 5.01 -3.04 1.29
N ALA A 48 4.21 -4.08 1.07
CA ALA A 48 4.61 -5.47 1.11
C ALA A 48 4.54 -6.08 -0.29
N GLY A 49 5.49 -6.96 -0.61
CA GLY A 49 5.62 -7.59 -1.91
C GLY A 49 7.09 -7.73 -2.34
N PRO A 50 7.37 -8.55 -3.36
CA PRO A 50 8.70 -8.63 -3.95
C PRO A 50 9.14 -7.28 -4.51
N ASP A 51 10.45 -7.06 -4.61
CA ASP A 51 10.99 -5.97 -5.41
C ASP A 51 11.14 -6.44 -6.87
N ASP A 52 10.15 -6.10 -7.69
CA ASP A 52 10.14 -6.36 -9.13
C ASP A 52 10.80 -5.19 -9.91
N GLY A 53 11.75 -4.48 -9.28
CA GLY A 53 12.52 -3.38 -9.87
C GLY A 53 11.99 -1.98 -9.53
N TYR A 54 10.98 -1.85 -8.66
CA TYR A 54 10.41 -0.56 -8.28
C TYR A 54 11.03 0.07 -7.04
N LEU A 55 11.73 -0.71 -6.21
CA LEU A 55 12.05 -0.30 -4.84
C LEU A 55 12.93 0.95 -4.80
N ASN A 56 13.93 1.04 -5.67
CA ASN A 56 14.84 2.19 -5.71
C ASN A 56 14.12 3.48 -6.12
N GLU A 57 13.25 3.41 -7.13
CA GLU A 57 12.45 4.56 -7.57
C GLU A 57 11.44 4.98 -6.52
N ALA A 58 10.79 4.02 -5.86
CA ALA A 58 9.84 4.28 -4.77
C ALA A 58 10.52 4.94 -3.56
N LYS A 59 11.69 4.43 -3.14
CA LYS A 59 12.50 5.06 -2.08
C LYS A 59 12.99 6.45 -2.47
N ALA A 60 13.46 6.64 -3.70
CA ALA A 60 13.87 7.94 -4.20
C ALA A 60 12.72 8.95 -4.18
N LEU A 61 11.52 8.53 -4.60
CA LEU A 61 10.32 9.36 -4.56
C LEU A 61 9.95 9.73 -3.11
N ALA A 62 9.90 8.76 -2.19
CA ALA A 62 9.58 9.01 -0.78
C ALA A 62 10.60 9.97 -0.13
N ASN A 63 11.89 9.81 -0.45
CA ASN A 63 12.94 10.74 -0.01
C ASN A 63 12.75 12.15 -0.58
N SER A 64 12.44 12.26 -1.89
CA SER A 64 12.23 13.57 -2.54
C SER A 64 11.04 14.33 -1.94
N LEU A 65 10.04 13.60 -1.46
CA LEU A 65 8.86 14.12 -0.76
C LEU A 65 9.06 14.25 0.75
N ARG A 66 10.25 13.91 1.28
CA ARG A 66 10.59 14.01 2.72
C ARG A 66 9.66 13.21 3.63
N VAL A 67 9.16 12.07 3.15
CA VAL A 67 8.28 11.15 3.89
C VAL A 67 8.83 9.73 3.95
N SER A 68 10.14 9.54 3.80
CA SER A 68 10.75 8.21 3.74
C SER A 68 10.74 7.46 5.06
N ASP A 69 10.95 8.13 6.20
CA ASP A 69 11.01 7.49 7.52
C ASP A 69 9.76 6.65 7.86
N PRO A 70 8.52 7.12 7.61
CA PRO A 70 7.33 6.34 7.90
C PRO A 70 6.85 5.45 6.72
N VAL A 71 7.65 5.27 5.67
CA VAL A 71 7.35 4.35 4.55
C VAL A 71 8.16 3.06 4.71
N MET A 72 7.48 1.97 5.04
CA MET A 72 8.07 0.66 5.29
C MET A 72 7.94 -0.25 4.07
N PHE A 73 9.08 -0.59 3.45
CA PHE A 73 9.15 -1.63 2.42
C PHE A 73 9.57 -2.94 3.06
N VAL A 74 8.62 -3.86 3.28
CA VAL A 74 8.83 -5.06 4.12
C VAL A 74 9.19 -6.32 3.33
N GLY A 75 9.27 -6.22 2.00
CA GLY A 75 9.50 -7.37 1.13
C GLY A 75 8.27 -8.29 1.03
N PRO A 76 8.42 -9.47 0.42
CA PRO A 76 7.30 -10.38 0.21
C PRO A 76 6.85 -11.03 1.53
N LEU A 77 5.53 -11.17 1.71
CA LEU A 77 4.92 -11.81 2.87
C LEU A 77 4.20 -13.10 2.44
N TYR A 78 4.30 -14.12 3.28
CA TYR A 78 3.73 -15.44 3.02
C TYR A 78 2.94 -15.95 4.23
N ASP A 79 1.99 -16.84 3.97
CA ASP A 79 1.22 -17.59 4.98
C ASP A 79 0.71 -16.69 6.12
N LYS A 80 1.09 -17.03 7.35
CA LYS A 80 0.69 -16.34 8.58
C LYS A 80 1.17 -14.88 8.62
N ASN A 81 2.32 -14.57 8.02
CA ASN A 81 2.82 -13.19 8.01
C ASN A 81 1.97 -12.30 7.09
N LYS A 82 1.50 -12.85 5.96
CA LYS A 82 0.58 -12.13 5.07
C LYS A 82 -0.76 -11.90 5.75
N LEU A 83 -1.31 -12.91 6.43
CA LEU A 83 -2.54 -12.76 7.21
C LEU A 83 -2.38 -11.76 8.35
N ALA A 84 -1.25 -11.82 9.08
CA ALA A 84 -0.96 -10.90 10.18
C ALA A 84 -0.88 -9.44 9.70
N ALA A 85 -0.36 -9.20 8.49
CA ALA A 85 -0.30 -7.86 7.92
C ALA A 85 -1.69 -7.22 7.78
N TYR A 86 -2.75 -8.01 7.54
CA TYR A 86 -4.11 -7.49 7.48
C TYR A 86 -4.71 -7.16 8.86
N VAL A 87 -4.11 -7.52 9.99
CA VAL A 87 -4.75 -7.37 11.32
C VAL A 87 -4.84 -5.92 11.77
N ASP A 88 -3.77 -5.15 11.60
CA ASP A 88 -3.63 -3.78 12.14
C ASP A 88 -4.02 -2.61 11.22
N PRO A 89 -3.99 -2.69 9.87
CA PRO A 89 -4.22 -1.52 9.02
C PRO A 89 -5.64 -0.95 9.12
N ASP A 90 -5.73 0.37 9.02
CA ASP A 90 -6.97 1.13 9.05
C ASP A 90 -7.60 1.26 7.65
N PRO A 91 -6.81 1.24 6.55
CA PRO A 91 -7.28 0.65 5.29
C PRO A 91 -6.23 -0.17 4.51
N TYR A 92 -6.71 -1.11 3.69
CA TYR A 92 -5.95 -1.70 2.58
C TYR A 92 -6.09 -0.84 1.32
N VAL A 93 -4.98 -0.51 0.67
CA VAL A 93 -4.96 0.35 -0.52
C VAL A 93 -4.37 -0.39 -1.72
N LEU A 94 -5.14 -0.47 -2.81
CA LEU A 94 -4.70 -1.00 -4.11
C LEU A 94 -4.75 0.10 -5.18
N PRO A 95 -3.65 0.84 -5.41
CA PRO A 95 -3.62 1.98 -6.32
C PRO A 95 -3.35 1.57 -7.78
N SER A 96 -3.55 0.29 -8.12
CA SER A 96 -3.23 -0.25 -9.45
C SER A 96 -3.83 0.58 -10.59
N ARG A 97 -3.03 0.77 -11.64
CA ARG A 97 -3.49 1.33 -12.93
C ARG A 97 -4.04 0.24 -13.85
N TYR A 98 -3.67 -1.01 -13.59
CA TYR A 98 -4.16 -2.18 -14.29
C TYR A 98 -4.27 -3.36 -13.32
N GLU A 99 -5.40 -4.06 -13.36
CA GLU A 99 -5.67 -5.20 -12.48
C GLU A 99 -6.56 -6.20 -13.23
N ILE A 100 -6.22 -7.49 -13.14
CA ILE A 100 -6.93 -8.54 -13.91
C ILE A 100 -7.94 -9.27 -13.02
N TRP A 101 -7.52 -9.72 -11.83
CA TRP A 101 -8.34 -10.57 -10.96
C TRP A 101 -8.61 -9.99 -9.58
N GLY A 102 -7.78 -9.04 -9.09
CA GLY A 102 -8.05 -8.35 -7.83
C GLY A 102 -8.13 -9.25 -6.60
N LEU A 103 -7.53 -10.45 -6.63
CA LEU A 103 -7.62 -11.44 -5.55
C LEU A 103 -7.19 -10.88 -4.20
N ILE A 104 -6.21 -9.97 -4.21
CA ILE A 104 -5.69 -9.30 -3.02
C ILE A 104 -6.76 -8.44 -2.30
N ILE A 105 -7.76 -7.94 -3.03
CA ILE A 105 -8.90 -7.22 -2.45
C ILE A 105 -9.86 -8.19 -1.76
N LEU A 106 -10.08 -9.38 -2.33
CA LEU A 106 -10.90 -10.41 -1.69
C LEU A 106 -10.26 -10.88 -0.39
N GLU A 107 -8.93 -11.01 -0.35
CA GLU A 107 -8.19 -11.31 0.88
C GLU A 107 -8.38 -10.21 1.93
N ALA A 108 -8.27 -8.93 1.53
CA ALA A 108 -8.50 -7.80 2.43
C ALA A 108 -9.94 -7.79 2.99
N TYR A 109 -10.95 -8.01 2.14
CA TYR A 109 -12.34 -8.13 2.58
C TYR A 109 -12.59 -9.32 3.49
N ALA A 110 -11.98 -10.48 3.19
CA ALA A 110 -12.06 -11.66 4.05
C ALA A 110 -11.46 -11.41 5.44
N CYS A 111 -10.48 -10.51 5.53
CA CYS A 111 -9.88 -10.05 6.79
C CYS A 111 -10.64 -8.86 7.43
N GLY A 112 -11.81 -8.47 6.91
CA GLY A 112 -12.63 -7.39 7.44
C GLY A 112 -12.02 -6.00 7.26
N LYS A 113 -11.10 -5.82 6.30
CA LYS A 113 -10.42 -4.55 6.07
C LYS A 113 -11.22 -3.66 5.12
N PRO A 114 -11.38 -2.36 5.43
CA PRO A 114 -11.86 -1.41 4.43
C PRO A 114 -10.82 -1.29 3.32
N VAL A 115 -11.30 -1.21 2.07
CA VAL A 115 -10.49 -1.21 0.86
C VAL A 115 -10.65 0.11 0.12
N ILE A 116 -9.52 0.73 -0.24
CA ILE A 116 -9.45 1.83 -1.20
C ILE A 116 -8.77 1.28 -2.45
N ALA A 117 -9.46 1.27 -3.58
CA ALA A 117 -8.91 0.76 -4.83
C ALA A 117 -9.15 1.71 -6.00
N SER A 118 -8.22 1.73 -6.95
CA SER A 118 -8.43 2.38 -8.23
C SER A 118 -9.57 1.69 -9.02
N LYS A 119 -10.38 2.48 -9.71
CA LYS A 119 -11.47 1.98 -10.57
C LYS A 119 -10.92 1.46 -11.91
N VAL A 120 -10.25 0.31 -11.88
CA VAL A 120 -9.62 -0.32 -13.06
C VAL A 120 -9.94 -1.82 -13.14
N GLY A 121 -9.98 -2.37 -14.35
CA GLY A 121 -10.29 -3.79 -14.57
C GLY A 121 -11.69 -4.16 -14.07
N GLY A 122 -11.79 -5.29 -13.35
CA GLY A 122 -13.02 -5.76 -12.72
C GLY A 122 -13.40 -5.03 -11.42
N LEU A 123 -12.56 -4.10 -10.95
CA LEU A 123 -12.75 -3.39 -9.69
C LEU A 123 -13.72 -2.22 -9.88
N LYS A 124 -15.00 -2.48 -9.61
CA LYS A 124 -16.03 -1.45 -9.42
C LYS A 124 -16.36 -1.40 -7.92
N THR A 125 -15.68 -0.53 -7.20
CA THR A 125 -15.94 -0.20 -5.79
C THR A 125 -16.96 0.92 -5.68
#